data_AF-A0ABD5UZ12-F1
#
_entry.id   AF-A0ABD5UZ12-F1
#
_cell.length_a   1.000
_cell.length_b   1.000
_cell.length_c   1.000
_cell.angle_alpha   90.00
_cell.angle_beta   90.00
_cell.angle_gamma   90.00
#
_symmetry.space_group_name_H-M   'P 1'
#
loop_
_entity.id
_entity.type
_entity.pdbx_description
1 polymer ?
#
loop_
_entity_poly.entity_id
_entity_poly.type
_entity_poly.pdbx_seq_one_letter_code
_entity_poly.pdbx_strand_id
1 'polypeptide(L)'
;MGRGTVSETYHAALAHGLADLGEATRIGVVRRPTAWFHGEIDENVPELGPPEELLSEFQERREGLKTRGMCDEGAHNAAWEEVGFGERYDEHLGSPEAREVLSGLAERVAGGEDIVLVCYEADSKRCHRRPLVDAIEERTGGA
;
A
#
# COMPACT_ATOMS: atom_id res chain seq x y z
N MET A 1 -28.49 -1.03 1.92
CA MET A 1 -27.25 -0.74 1.19
C MET A 1 -26.38 -1.97 1.28
N GLY A 2 -25.79 -2.41 0.17
CA GLY A 2 -24.78 -3.47 0.20
C GLY A 2 -23.46 -2.92 0.73
N ARG A 3 -22.63 -3.77 1.30
CA ARG A 3 -21.24 -3.47 1.61
C ARG A 3 -20.50 -3.13 0.30
N GLY A 4 -19.63 -2.12 0.34
CA GLY A 4 -18.76 -1.75 -0.77
C GLY A 4 -17.60 -2.73 -0.91
N THR A 5 -16.67 -2.42 -1.80
CA THR A 5 -15.50 -3.26 -2.09
C THR A 5 -14.21 -2.57 -1.69
N VAL A 6 -13.19 -3.36 -1.31
CA VAL A 6 -11.83 -2.88 -1.18
C VAL A 6 -10.98 -3.62 -2.20
N SER A 7 -10.19 -2.88 -2.96
CA SER A 7 -9.28 -3.44 -3.97
C SER A 7 -7.97 -2.67 -3.98
N GLU A 8 -6.99 -3.17 -4.73
CA GLU A 8 -5.67 -2.57 -4.83
C GLU A 8 -5.28 -2.31 -6.28
N THR A 9 -4.52 -1.25 -6.48
CA THR A 9 -3.91 -0.91 -7.77
C THR A 9 -2.53 -0.29 -7.55
N TYR A 10 -1.82 -0.06 -8.66
CA TYR A 10 -0.54 0.61 -8.66
C TYR A 10 -0.57 1.80 -9.61
N HIS A 11 0.24 2.81 -9.31
CA HIS A 11 0.31 4.06 -10.07
C HIS A 11 0.39 3.84 -11.58
N ALA A 12 1.28 2.97 -12.07
CA ALA A 12 1.42 2.76 -13.50
C ALA A 12 0.14 2.18 -14.15
N ALA A 13 -0.69 1.42 -13.43
CA ALA A 13 -1.99 0.97 -13.95
C ALA A 13 -2.98 2.14 -14.09
N LEU A 14 -2.96 3.10 -13.16
CA LEU A 14 -3.77 4.32 -13.25
C LEU A 14 -3.30 5.21 -14.41
N ALA A 15 -2.01 5.51 -14.47
CA ALA A 15 -1.41 6.37 -15.48
C ALA A 15 -1.60 5.84 -16.90
N HIS A 16 -1.65 4.52 -17.07
CA HIS A 16 -1.89 3.87 -18.36
C HIS A 16 -3.37 3.54 -18.64
N GLY A 17 -4.29 3.90 -17.75
CA GLY A 17 -5.72 3.60 -17.90
C GLY A 17 -6.04 2.10 -17.95
N LEU A 18 -5.21 1.29 -17.31
CA LEU A 18 -5.32 -0.17 -17.27
C LEU A 18 -6.23 -0.66 -16.15
N ALA A 19 -6.62 0.22 -15.22
CA ALA A 19 -7.56 -0.05 -14.15
C ALA A 19 -8.84 0.79 -14.35
N ASP A 20 -9.96 0.13 -14.65
CA ASP A 20 -11.28 0.77 -14.61
C ASP A 20 -11.79 0.75 -13.17
N LEU A 21 -11.67 1.88 -12.49
CA LEU A 21 -12.02 2.03 -11.08
C LEU A 21 -13.40 2.65 -10.87
N GLY A 22 -14.13 2.99 -11.95
CA GLY A 22 -15.44 3.64 -11.85
C GLY A 22 -15.44 4.85 -10.91
N GLU A 23 -16.38 4.85 -9.96
CA GLU A 23 -16.56 5.88 -8.92
C GLU A 23 -15.88 5.52 -7.59
N ALA A 24 -14.99 4.51 -7.57
CA ALA A 24 -14.31 4.11 -6.35
C ALA A 24 -13.31 5.18 -5.87
N THR A 25 -13.22 5.35 -4.56
CA THR A 25 -12.34 6.33 -3.91
C THR A 25 -10.91 5.83 -3.91
N ARG A 26 -9.99 6.60 -4.49
CA ARG A 26 -8.56 6.26 -4.61
C ARG A 26 -7.79 6.76 -3.41
N ILE A 27 -7.32 5.83 -2.59
CA ILE A 27 -6.59 6.12 -1.36
C ILE A 27 -5.12 5.73 -1.51
N GLY A 28 -4.25 6.74 -1.54
CA GLY A 28 -2.80 6.53 -1.47
C GLY A 28 -2.38 6.02 -0.10
N VAL A 29 -1.63 4.93 -0.04
CA VAL A 29 -1.09 4.36 1.22
C VAL A 29 0.43 4.52 1.27
N VAL A 30 0.87 5.75 1.00
CA VAL A 30 2.28 6.09 0.80
C VAL A 30 2.75 7.04 1.89
N ARG A 31 3.88 6.69 2.53
CA ARG A 31 4.48 7.49 3.61
C ARG A 31 4.98 8.86 3.14
N ARG A 32 5.62 8.90 1.97
CA ARG A 32 6.15 10.12 1.34
C ARG A 32 5.58 10.23 -0.08
N PRO A 33 4.34 10.73 -0.25
CA PRO A 33 3.79 10.95 -1.57
C PRO A 33 4.61 12.01 -2.30
N THR A 34 4.86 11.78 -3.59
CA THR A 34 5.45 12.78 -4.46
C THR A 34 4.37 13.77 -4.91
N ALA A 35 4.74 15.01 -5.25
CA ALA A 35 3.77 16.04 -5.60
C ALA A 35 2.83 15.63 -6.76
N TRP A 36 3.33 14.83 -7.70
CA TRP A 36 2.54 14.31 -8.82
C TRP A 36 1.58 13.19 -8.42
N PHE A 37 1.89 12.41 -7.38
CA PHE A 37 1.05 11.31 -6.88
C PHE A 37 -0.31 11.79 -6.36
N HIS A 38 -0.36 13.02 -5.82
CA HIS A 38 -1.60 13.66 -5.39
C HIS A 38 -2.59 13.93 -6.55
N GLY A 39 -2.14 13.90 -7.80
CA GLY A 39 -3.02 14.08 -8.96
C GLY A 39 -3.80 12.83 -9.36
N GLU A 40 -3.44 11.66 -8.81
CA GLU A 40 -3.99 10.35 -9.20
C GLU A 40 -4.77 9.66 -8.09
N ILE A 41 -4.78 10.25 -6.89
CA ILE A 41 -5.50 9.78 -5.72
C ILE A 41 -6.45 10.87 -5.24
N ASP A 42 -7.55 10.46 -4.60
CA ASP A 42 -8.50 11.38 -3.99
C ASP A 42 -8.01 11.81 -2.59
N GLU A 43 -7.32 10.91 -1.88
CA GLU A 43 -6.71 11.17 -0.58
C GLU A 43 -5.46 10.30 -0.34
N ASN A 44 -4.61 10.69 0.62
CA ASN A 44 -3.44 9.89 1.03
C ASN A 44 -3.45 9.68 2.54
N VAL A 45 -3.17 8.44 2.94
CA VAL A 45 -3.14 7.96 4.32
C VAL A 45 -1.72 7.49 4.63
N PRO A 46 -0.80 8.40 5.01
CA PRO A 46 0.60 8.08 5.25
C PRO A 46 0.82 7.15 6.46
N GLU A 47 -0.14 7.06 7.37
CA GLU A 47 -0.14 6.18 8.54
C GLU A 47 -0.16 4.71 8.16
N LEU A 48 -0.77 4.37 7.02
CA LEU A 48 -0.73 3.02 6.45
C LEU A 48 0.50 2.80 5.57
N GLY A 49 1.27 3.85 5.29
CA GLY A 49 2.58 3.69 4.65
C GLY A 49 3.59 3.02 5.59
N PRO A 50 4.64 2.38 5.05
CA PRO A 50 5.70 1.82 5.88
C PRO A 50 6.34 2.88 6.80
N PRO A 51 6.75 2.51 8.02
CA PRO A 51 7.47 3.41 8.93
C PRO A 51 8.66 4.06 8.24
N GLU A 52 8.96 5.32 8.61
CA GLU A 52 10.03 6.08 7.97
C GLU A 52 11.39 5.40 8.08
N GLU A 53 11.70 4.82 9.24
CA GLU A 53 12.94 4.08 9.48
C GLU A 53 13.01 2.83 8.59
N LEU A 54 11.94 2.03 8.57
CA LEU A 54 11.86 0.83 7.73
C LEU A 54 11.99 1.18 6.24
N LEU A 55 11.30 2.23 5.79
CA LEU A 55 11.35 2.69 4.40
C LEU A 55 12.74 3.17 4.01
N SER A 56 13.41 3.90 4.89
CA SER A 56 14.76 4.42 4.64
C SER A 56 15.78 3.28 4.57
N GLU A 57 15.72 2.35 5.52
CA GLU A 57 16.56 1.15 5.56
C GLU A 57 16.36 0.27 4.31
N PHE A 58 15.11 0.03 3.93
CA PHE A 58 14.77 -0.70 2.71
C PHE A 58 15.35 -0.05 1.45
N GLN A 59 15.21 1.28 1.31
CA GLN A 59 15.73 1.99 0.15
C GLN A 59 17.26 1.98 0.11
N GLU A 60 17.93 2.19 1.24
CA GLU A 60 19.39 2.09 1.32
C GLU A 60 19.87 0.68 0.90
N ARG A 61 19.21 -0.37 1.41
CA ARG A 61 19.56 -1.74 1.07
C ARG A 61 19.34 -2.05 -0.41
N ARG A 62 18.22 -1.61 -0.98
CA ARG A 62 17.88 -1.77 -2.40
C ARG A 62 18.92 -1.09 -3.29
N GLU A 63 19.26 0.16 -3.02
CA GLU A 63 20.26 0.89 -3.82
C GLU A 63 21.67 0.28 -3.69
N GLY A 64 22.02 -0.25 -2.51
CA GLY A 64 23.24 -1.02 -2.32
C GLY A 64 23.31 -2.29 -3.16
N LEU A 65 22.20 -3.02 -3.30
CA LEU A 65 22.10 -4.20 -4.16
C LEU A 65 22.15 -3.86 -5.65
N LYS A 66 21.50 -2.76 -6.06
CA LYS A 66 21.58 -2.25 -7.44
C LYS A 66 23.00 -1.86 -7.82
N THR A 67 23.73 -1.21 -6.91
CA THR A 67 25.14 -0.84 -7.10
C THR A 67 26.05 -2.08 -7.31
N ARG A 68 25.65 -3.24 -6.76
CA ARG A 68 26.34 -4.52 -6.96
C ARG A 68 25.94 -5.26 -8.25
N GLY A 69 25.15 -4.62 -9.12
CA GLY A 69 24.75 -5.15 -10.42
C GLY A 69 23.46 -5.97 -10.42
N MET A 70 22.69 -5.95 -9.32
CA MET A 70 21.39 -6.61 -9.28
C MET A 70 20.35 -5.81 -10.07
N CYS A 71 19.44 -6.50 -10.77
CA CYS A 71 18.32 -5.84 -11.45
C CYS A 71 17.37 -5.20 -10.42
N ASP A 72 16.57 -4.22 -10.86
CA ASP A 72 15.72 -3.43 -9.95
C ASP A 72 14.69 -4.30 -9.20
N GLU A 73 14.06 -5.27 -9.86
CA GLU A 73 13.15 -6.23 -9.23
C GLU A 73 13.86 -7.15 -8.23
N GLY A 74 15.02 -7.71 -8.61
CA GLY A 74 15.81 -8.55 -7.74
C GLY A 74 16.29 -7.79 -6.51
N ALA A 75 16.78 -6.57 -6.69
CA ALA A 75 17.25 -5.72 -5.60
C ALA A 75 16.12 -5.34 -4.65
N HIS A 76 14.93 -5.10 -5.19
CA HIS A 76 13.73 -4.82 -4.40
C HIS A 76 13.36 -6.03 -3.51
N ASN A 77 13.18 -7.20 -4.12
CA ASN A 77 12.74 -8.39 -3.38
C ASN A 77 13.80 -8.90 -2.40
N ALA A 78 15.08 -8.82 -2.76
CA ALA A 78 16.17 -9.15 -1.85
C ALA A 78 16.26 -8.15 -0.69
N ALA A 79 16.15 -6.83 -0.94
CA ALA A 79 16.12 -5.84 0.14
C ALA A 79 14.93 -6.07 1.08
N TRP A 80 13.75 -6.43 0.55
CA TRP A 80 12.56 -6.73 1.34
C TRP A 80 12.82 -7.86 2.34
N GLU A 81 13.47 -8.93 1.88
CA GLU A 81 13.82 -10.08 2.71
C GLU A 81 14.91 -9.74 3.72
N GLU A 82 15.95 -9.04 3.28
CA GLU A 82 17.10 -8.71 4.12
C GLU A 82 16.76 -7.77 5.29
N VAL A 83 15.82 -6.84 5.11
CA VAL A 83 15.40 -5.91 6.19
C VAL A 83 14.20 -6.42 6.99
N GLY A 84 13.70 -7.62 6.69
CA GLY A 84 12.51 -8.20 7.34
C GLY A 84 11.26 -7.34 7.12
N PHE A 85 11.11 -6.74 5.93
CA PHE A 85 10.11 -5.70 5.70
C PHE A 85 8.69 -6.14 6.03
N GLY A 86 8.30 -7.33 5.58
CA GLY A 86 6.94 -7.85 5.80
C GLY A 86 6.58 -7.99 7.28
N GLU A 87 7.48 -8.56 8.09
CA GLU A 87 7.26 -8.76 9.53
C GLU A 87 7.18 -7.43 10.29
N ARG A 88 8.12 -6.52 10.00
CA ARG A 88 8.15 -5.19 10.63
C ARG A 88 6.96 -4.32 10.21
N TYR A 89 6.49 -4.50 8.98
CA TYR A 89 5.31 -3.81 8.49
C TYR A 89 4.03 -4.37 9.13
N ASP A 90 3.92 -5.69 9.31
CA ASP A 90 2.82 -6.31 10.04
C ASP A 90 2.74 -5.80 11.50
N GLU A 91 3.89 -5.72 12.18
CA GLU A 91 3.96 -5.12 13.51
C GLU A 91 3.48 -3.66 13.52
N HIS A 92 3.86 -2.87 12.51
CA HIS A 92 3.39 -1.50 12.33
C HIS A 92 1.86 -1.43 12.12
N LEU A 93 1.26 -2.35 11.36
CA LEU A 93 -0.20 -2.43 11.24
C LEU A 93 -0.90 -2.79 12.56
N GLY A 94 -0.14 -3.36 13.50
CA GLY A 94 -0.56 -3.58 14.88
C GLY A 94 -0.57 -2.33 15.76
N SER A 95 0.01 -1.20 15.32
CA SER A 95 0.05 0.04 16.10
C SER A 95 -1.36 0.64 16.31
N PRO A 96 -1.61 1.34 17.43
CA PRO A 96 -2.88 2.02 17.67
C PRO A 96 -3.30 2.94 16.54
N GLU A 97 -2.35 3.71 16.00
CA GLU A 97 -2.58 4.66 14.91
C GLU A 97 -3.01 3.94 13.62
N ALA A 98 -2.27 2.90 13.21
CA ALA A 98 -2.63 2.13 12.01
C ALA A 98 -3.99 1.43 12.19
N ARG A 99 -4.28 0.91 13.40
CA ARG A 99 -5.55 0.24 13.69
C ARG A 99 -6.75 1.18 13.63
N GLU A 100 -6.62 2.40 14.15
CA GLU A 100 -7.67 3.41 14.10
C GLU A 100 -8.00 3.74 12.64
N VAL A 101 -6.97 3.99 11.83
CA VAL A 101 -7.11 4.30 10.41
C VAL A 101 -7.70 3.12 9.62
N LEU A 102 -7.22 1.89 9.84
CA LEU A 102 -7.78 0.69 9.23
C LEU A 102 -9.26 0.50 9.59
N SER A 103 -9.64 0.82 10.83
CA SER A 103 -11.03 0.73 11.27
C SER A 103 -11.91 1.77 10.56
N GLY A 104 -11.43 3.01 10.41
CA GLY A 104 -12.15 4.04 9.67
C GLY A 104 -12.36 3.67 8.19
N LEU A 105 -11.35 3.07 7.54
CA LEU A 105 -11.50 2.56 6.17
C LEU A 105 -12.48 1.39 6.09
N ALA A 106 -12.43 0.47 7.08
CA ALA A 106 -13.39 -0.62 7.16
C ALA A 106 -14.83 -0.11 7.34
N GLU A 107 -15.06 0.88 8.20
CA GLU A 107 -16.39 1.47 8.40
C GLU A 107 -16.95 2.10 7.11
N ARG A 108 -16.10 2.76 6.32
CA ARG A 108 -16.48 3.32 5.00
C ARG A 108 -16.92 2.23 4.02
N VAL A 109 -16.12 1.17 3.89
CA VAL A 109 -16.46 0.01 3.05
C VAL A 109 -17.74 -0.68 3.53
N ALA A 110 -17.89 -0.86 4.84
CA ALA A 110 -19.12 -1.40 5.44
C ALA A 110 -20.34 -0.49 5.19
N GLY A 111 -20.13 0.82 5.09
CA GLY A 111 -21.12 1.82 4.72
C GLY A 111 -21.55 1.79 3.25
N GLY A 112 -20.87 1.01 2.40
CA GLY A 112 -21.18 0.88 0.98
C GLY A 112 -20.21 1.59 0.04
N GLU A 113 -19.10 2.13 0.55
CA GLU A 113 -18.10 2.82 -0.26
C GLU A 113 -17.13 1.83 -0.93
N ASP A 114 -16.90 2.01 -2.23
CA ASP A 114 -15.85 1.29 -2.95
C ASP A 114 -14.51 2.03 -2.79
N ILE A 115 -13.50 1.34 -2.29
CA ILE A 115 -12.18 1.89 -1.99
C ILE A 115 -11.10 1.16 -2.78
N VAL A 116 -10.17 1.93 -3.35
CA VAL A 116 -9.01 1.41 -4.08
C VAL A 116 -7.74 1.92 -3.41
N LEU A 117 -6.93 1.00 -2.87
CA LEU A 117 -5.62 1.33 -2.31
C LEU A 117 -4.59 1.48 -3.43
N VAL A 118 -3.90 2.62 -3.46
CA VAL A 118 -2.91 2.96 -4.49
C VAL A 118 -1.51 3.02 -3.90
N CYS A 119 -0.57 2.32 -4.55
CA CYS A 119 0.85 2.36 -4.24
C CYS A 119 1.73 2.52 -5.50
N TYR A 120 3.05 2.68 -5.34
CA TYR A 120 3.97 2.87 -6.46
C TYR A 120 4.37 1.57 -7.15
N GLU A 121 4.56 0.49 -6.39
CA GLU A 121 5.18 -0.73 -6.91
C GLU A 121 4.25 -1.52 -7.84
N ALA A 122 4.71 -1.95 -9.02
CA ALA A 122 3.94 -2.88 -9.86
C ALA A 122 3.89 -4.30 -9.25
N ASP A 123 2.97 -5.14 -9.72
CA ASP A 123 2.71 -6.49 -9.17
C ASP A 123 3.89 -7.48 -9.17
N SER A 124 4.96 -7.20 -9.91
CA SER A 124 6.15 -8.06 -9.92
C SER A 124 7.05 -7.88 -8.69
N LYS A 125 6.75 -6.90 -7.84
CA LYS A 125 7.44 -6.61 -6.58
C LYS A 125 6.54 -6.90 -5.39
N ARG A 126 7.12 -7.41 -4.29
CA ARG A 126 6.41 -7.50 -3.00
C ARG A 126 5.98 -6.09 -2.58
N CYS A 127 4.72 -5.89 -2.21
CA CYS A 127 4.21 -4.58 -1.82
C CYS A 127 3.39 -4.69 -0.54
N HIS A 128 3.48 -3.66 0.29
CA HIS A 128 2.78 -3.55 1.56
C HIS A 128 1.27 -3.34 1.43
N ARG A 129 0.76 -3.08 0.22
CA ARG A 129 -0.68 -2.92 -0.04
C ARG A 129 -1.50 -4.21 0.12
N ARG A 130 -0.91 -5.37 -0.19
CA ARG A 130 -1.61 -6.67 -0.10
C ARG A 130 -2.12 -6.96 1.31
N PRO A 131 -1.26 -6.92 2.35
CA PRO A 131 -1.75 -7.12 3.71
C PRO A 131 -2.73 -6.03 4.19
N LEU A 132 -2.75 -4.84 3.57
CA LEU A 132 -3.76 -3.81 3.89
C LEU A 132 -5.15 -4.19 3.37
N VAL A 133 -5.25 -4.74 2.15
CA VAL A 133 -6.52 -5.22 1.61
C VAL A 133 -7.08 -6.31 2.52
N ASP A 134 -6.26 -7.34 2.81
CA ASP A 134 -6.64 -8.45 3.69
C ASP A 134 -7.11 -7.92 5.06
N ALA A 135 -6.35 -7.00 5.67
CA ALA A 135 -6.69 -6.41 6.96
C ALA A 135 -8.02 -5.64 6.96
N ILE A 136 -8.35 -4.93 5.88
CA ILE A 136 -9.62 -4.19 5.75
C ILE A 136 -10.77 -5.18 5.52
N GLU A 137 -10.56 -6.20 4.68
CA GLU A 137 -11.57 -7.23 4.41
C GLU A 137 -11.94 -8.03 5.67
N GLU A 138 -10.96 -8.43 6.47
CA GLU A 138 -11.18 -9.12 7.75
C GLU A 138 -12.04 -8.28 8.71
N ARG A 139 -11.75 -6.98 8.81
CA ARG A 139 -12.46 -6.04 9.71
C ARG A 139 -13.86 -5.69 9.25
N THR A 140 -14.10 -5.74 7.95
CA THR A 140 -15.43 -5.51 7.36
C THR A 140 -16.32 -6.75 7.38
N GLY A 141 -15.85 -7.82 8.01
CA GLY A 141 -16.53 -9.11 8.10
C GLY A 141 -16.06 -10.03 6.99
N GLY A 142 -14.79 -10.46 7.06
CA GLY A 142 -14.33 -11.62 6.30
C GLY A 142 -15.29 -12.79 6.56
N ALA A 143 -15.70 -13.45 5.47
CA ALA A 143 -16.77 -14.44 5.40
C ALA A 143 -16.73 -15.57 6.44
#